data_AF-A0A7V9IWT9-F1
#
_entry.id   AF-A0A7V9IWT9-F1
#
_cell.length_a   1.000
_cell.length_b   1.000
_cell.length_c   1.000
_cell.angle_alpha   90.00
_cell.angle_beta   90.00
_cell.angle_gamma   90.00
#
_symmetry.space_group_name_H-M   'P 1'
#
loop_
_entity.id
_entity.type
_entity.pdbx_description
1 polymer ?
#
loop_
_entity_poly.entity_id
_entity_poly.type
_entity_poly.pdbx_seq_one_letter_code
_entity_poly.pdbx_strand_id
1 'polypeptide(L)'
;MSTPEPTEQELREALAQLRVEDVVLQTVVTLVNLAGSKLTAEGDKDLEQARQGIEAVRALLPLCPQEELGPVRDAVSQLQMIYVREAGDPGGEAPPAPAEPEQPPKREEPPSRIWTPPGS
;
A
#
# COMPACT_ATOMS: atom_id res chain seq x y z
N MET A 1 10.38 -39.29 15.38
CA MET A 1 10.69 -39.11 16.83
C MET A 1 9.94 -37.86 17.27
N SER A 2 9.09 -37.94 18.29
CA SER A 2 8.36 -36.77 18.79
C SER A 2 9.27 -35.93 19.69
N THR A 3 9.39 -34.64 19.40
CA THR A 3 10.09 -33.69 20.27
C THR A 3 9.32 -33.57 21.60
N PRO A 4 9.98 -33.60 22.77
CA PRO A 4 9.29 -33.42 24.05
C PRO A 4 8.63 -32.04 24.13
N GLU A 5 7.45 -31.97 24.76
CA GLU A 5 6.73 -30.72 24.99
C GLU A 5 7.45 -29.90 26.08
N PRO A 6 7.66 -28.59 25.87
CA PRO A 6 8.33 -27.73 26.85
C PRO A 6 7.49 -27.55 28.12
N THR A 7 8.17 -27.47 29.26
CA THR A 7 7.56 -27.19 30.56
C THR A 7 7.14 -25.72 30.69
N GLU A 8 6.25 -25.41 31.65
CA GLU A 8 5.80 -24.02 31.89
C GLU A 8 6.95 -23.08 32.26
N GLN A 9 7.93 -23.58 33.03
CA GLN A 9 9.09 -22.78 33.40
C GLN A 9 9.99 -22.49 32.20
N GLU A 10 10.26 -23.49 31.36
CA GLU A 10 11.02 -23.31 30.12
C GLU A 10 10.33 -22.32 29.16
N LEU A 11 8.99 -22.38 29.06
CA LEU A 11 8.23 -21.43 28.25
C LEU A 11 8.37 -19.99 28.77
N ARG A 12 8.28 -19.77 30.09
CA ARG A 12 8.46 -18.44 30.69
C ARG A 12 9.87 -17.90 30.47
N GLU A 13 10.89 -18.74 30.63
CA GLU A 13 12.28 -18.37 30.40
C GLU A 13 12.54 -18.00 28.93
N ALA A 14 11.95 -18.76 27.99
CA ALA A 14 12.04 -18.45 26.57
C ALA A 14 11.37 -17.11 26.23
N LEU A 15 10.16 -16.86 26.74
CA LEU A 15 9.45 -15.58 26.53
C LEU A 15 10.22 -14.39 27.13
N ALA A 16 10.89 -14.58 28.26
CA ALA A 16 11.70 -13.53 28.89
C ALA A 16 12.94 -13.13 28.08
N GLN A 17 13.41 -14.00 27.18
CA GLN A 17 14.55 -13.73 26.29
C GLN A 17 14.15 -13.01 25.00
N LEU A 18 12.86 -13.01 24.63
CA LEU A 18 12.38 -12.38 23.41
C LEU A 18 12.31 -10.86 23.57
N ARG A 19 12.79 -10.13 22.57
CA ARG A 19 12.54 -8.70 22.45
C ARG A 19 11.34 -8.45 21.57
N VAL A 20 10.52 -7.47 21.95
CA VAL A 20 9.34 -7.08 21.17
C VAL A 20 9.73 -6.63 19.76
N GLU A 21 10.81 -5.86 19.64
CA GLU A 21 11.32 -5.37 18.35
C GLU A 21 11.72 -6.49 17.37
N ASP A 22 12.25 -7.62 17.88
CA ASP A 22 12.61 -8.79 17.06
C ASP A 22 11.35 -9.46 16.51
N VAL A 23 10.31 -9.58 17.34
CA VAL A 23 9.00 -10.12 16.92
C VAL A 23 8.34 -9.21 15.88
N VAL A 24 8.45 -7.89 16.05
CA VAL A 24 7.93 -6.92 15.08
C VAL A 24 8.70 -7.04 13.76
N LEU A 25 10.03 -7.15 13.79
CA LEU A 25 10.83 -7.37 12.59
C LEU A 25 10.46 -8.67 11.87
N GLN A 26 10.31 -9.78 12.60
CA GLN A 26 9.85 -11.05 12.04
C GLN A 26 8.46 -10.95 11.42
N THR A 27 7.57 -10.18 12.04
CA THR A 27 6.23 -9.90 11.51
C THR A 27 6.32 -9.11 10.20
N VAL A 28 7.17 -8.08 10.15
CA VAL A 28 7.42 -7.30 8.92
C VAL A 28 7.92 -8.18 7.79
N VAL A 29 8.91 -9.04 8.04
CA VAL A 29 9.43 -9.99 7.04
C VAL A 29 8.32 -10.92 6.53
N THR A 30 7.48 -11.41 7.43
CA THR A 30 6.33 -12.26 7.08
C THR A 30 5.34 -11.52 6.19
N LEU A 31 5.02 -10.27 6.52
CA LEU A 31 4.10 -9.42 5.73
C LEU A 31 4.66 -9.09 4.35
N VAL A 32 5.97 -8.83 4.22
CA VAL A 32 6.62 -8.59 2.92
C VAL A 32 6.48 -9.82 2.02
N ASN A 33 6.76 -11.01 2.56
CA ASN A 33 6.63 -12.26 1.80
C ASN A 33 5.17 -12.55 1.41
N LEU A 34 4.23 -12.32 2.34
CA LEU A 34 2.81 -12.50 2.09
C LEU A 34 2.31 -11.55 0.99
N ALA A 35 2.62 -10.26 1.10
CA ALA A 35 2.24 -9.27 0.09
C ALA A 35 2.86 -9.59 -1.28
N GLY A 36 4.12 -10.03 -1.32
CA GLY A 36 4.77 -10.51 -2.54
C GLY A 36 4.01 -11.68 -3.17
N SER A 37 3.66 -12.68 -2.37
CA SER A 37 2.85 -13.83 -2.82
C SER A 37 1.50 -13.38 -3.40
N LYS A 38 0.83 -12.39 -2.81
CA LYS A 38 -0.45 -11.85 -3.33
C LYS A 38 -0.31 -11.14 -4.67
N LEU A 39 0.86 -10.55 -4.96
CA LEU A 39 1.15 -9.90 -6.24
C LEU A 39 1.57 -10.87 -7.34
N THR A 40 2.20 -11.99 -6.99
CA THR A 40 2.76 -12.93 -7.95
C THR A 40 1.93 -14.21 -8.12
N ALA A 41 0.80 -14.34 -7.43
CA ALA A 41 -0.10 -15.47 -7.58
C ALA A 41 -0.61 -15.55 -9.04
N GLU A 42 -0.42 -16.71 -9.68
CA GLU A 42 -0.90 -16.92 -11.04
C GLU A 42 -2.43 -17.07 -11.06
N GLY A 43 -3.11 -16.22 -11.82
CA GLY A 43 -4.57 -16.27 -12.01
C GLY A 43 -5.44 -15.75 -10.86
N ASP A 44 -4.86 -15.48 -9.67
CA ASP A 44 -5.58 -15.02 -8.47
C ASP A 44 -4.75 -13.97 -7.71
N LYS A 45 -4.32 -12.92 -8.42
CA LYS A 45 -3.63 -11.79 -7.80
C LYS A 45 -4.60 -10.99 -6.94
N ASP A 46 -4.21 -10.70 -5.71
CA ASP A 46 -5.01 -9.94 -4.76
C ASP A 46 -4.30 -8.61 -4.45
N LEU A 47 -4.59 -7.61 -5.28
CA LEU A 47 -4.00 -6.27 -5.14
C LEU A 47 -4.43 -5.59 -3.85
N GLU A 48 -5.63 -5.86 -3.35
CA GLU A 48 -6.11 -5.25 -2.11
C GLU A 48 -5.33 -5.79 -0.91
N GLN A 49 -5.17 -7.11 -0.79
CA GLN A 49 -4.35 -7.73 0.24
C GLN A 49 -2.88 -7.32 0.14
N ALA A 50 -2.34 -7.20 -1.09
CA ALA A 50 -0.98 -6.70 -1.28
C ALA A 50 -0.81 -5.25 -0.78
N ARG A 51 -1.78 -4.36 -1.08
CA ARG A 51 -1.79 -2.98 -0.58
C ARG A 51 -1.84 -2.95 0.94
N GLN A 52 -2.74 -3.72 1.55
CA GLN A 52 -2.86 -3.83 3.02
C GLN A 52 -1.54 -4.29 3.65
N GLY A 53 -0.88 -5.29 3.08
CA GLY A 53 0.43 -5.76 3.54
C GLY A 53 1.52 -4.69 3.45
N ILE A 54 1.59 -3.95 2.32
CA ILE A 54 2.55 -2.85 2.14
C ILE A 54 2.33 -1.73 3.17
N GLU A 55 1.07 -1.36 3.42
CA GLU A 55 0.71 -0.34 4.40
C GLU A 55 1.04 -0.76 5.82
N ALA A 56 0.71 -2.01 6.19
CA ALA A 56 1.07 -2.58 7.48
C ALA A 56 2.59 -2.58 7.70
N VAL A 57 3.37 -3.00 6.70
CA VAL A 57 4.83 -2.95 6.78
C VAL A 57 5.33 -1.53 6.99
N ARG A 58 4.84 -0.56 6.21
CA ARG A 58 5.22 0.87 6.37
C ARG A 58 4.92 1.40 7.77
N ALA A 59 3.82 0.99 8.37
CA ALA A 59 3.44 1.39 9.73
C ALA A 59 4.32 0.75 10.82
N LEU A 60 4.82 -0.47 10.59
CA LEU A 60 5.64 -1.21 11.56
C LEU A 60 7.14 -0.91 11.47
N LEU A 61 7.65 -0.52 10.29
CA LEU A 61 9.07 -0.24 10.07
C LEU A 61 9.72 0.72 11.09
N PRO A 62 9.06 1.80 11.57
CA PRO A 62 9.64 2.67 12.59
C PRO A 62 9.83 2.01 13.96
N LEU A 63 9.20 0.86 14.21
CA LEU A 63 9.25 0.12 15.48
C LEU A 63 10.32 -0.99 15.49
N CYS A 64 10.94 -1.27 14.33
CA CYS A 64 11.97 -2.30 14.20
C CYS A 64 13.37 -1.79 14.61
N PRO A 65 14.32 -2.70 14.91
CA PRO A 65 15.73 -2.36 15.12
C PRO A 65 16.31 -1.73 13.83
N GLN A 66 16.78 -0.48 13.91
CA GLN A 66 17.09 0.31 12.70
C GLN A 66 18.32 -0.19 11.95
N GLU A 67 19.26 -0.80 12.67
CA GLU A 67 20.48 -1.43 12.17
C GLU A 67 20.23 -2.60 11.21
N GLU A 68 19.08 -3.28 11.33
CA GLU A 68 18.74 -4.48 10.56
C GLU A 68 17.80 -4.20 9.38
N LEU A 69 17.37 -2.95 9.22
CA LEU A 69 16.32 -2.59 8.25
C LEU A 69 16.77 -2.45 6.80
N GLY A 70 18.06 -2.40 6.51
CA GLY A 70 18.57 -2.17 5.14
C GLY A 70 17.92 -3.11 4.11
N PRO A 71 18.09 -4.43 4.24
CA PRO A 71 17.50 -5.41 3.33
C PRO A 71 15.96 -5.37 3.30
N VAL A 72 15.32 -5.09 4.44
CA VAL A 72 13.85 -5.02 4.53
C VAL A 72 13.33 -3.82 3.74
N ARG A 73 13.97 -2.66 3.83
CA ARG A 73 13.61 -1.46 3.07
C ARG A 73 13.78 -1.67 1.57
N ASP A 74 14.83 -2.37 1.16
CA ASP A 74 15.05 -2.74 -0.24
C ASP A 74 13.94 -3.66 -0.75
N ALA A 75 13.60 -4.70 0.01
CA ALA A 75 12.52 -5.63 -0.32
C ALA A 75 11.16 -4.91 -0.43
N VAL A 76 10.86 -4.00 0.50
CA VAL A 76 9.64 -3.18 0.48
C VAL A 76 9.59 -2.27 -0.74
N SER A 77 10.72 -1.69 -1.14
CA SER A 77 10.81 -0.85 -2.34
C SER A 77 10.56 -1.65 -3.62
N GLN A 78 11.16 -2.84 -3.72
CA GLN A 78 10.91 -3.76 -4.84
C GLN A 78 9.44 -4.20 -4.89
N LEU A 79 8.87 -4.55 -3.74
CA LEU A 79 7.46 -4.93 -3.61
C LEU A 79 6.52 -3.82 -4.10
N GLN A 80 6.80 -2.57 -3.75
CA GLN A 80 6.02 -1.41 -4.21
C GLN A 80 6.12 -1.19 -5.72
N MET A 81 7.28 -1.40 -6.32
CA MET A 81 7.43 -1.32 -7.78
C MET A 81 6.60 -2.38 -8.50
N ILE A 82 6.59 -3.61 -7.97
CA ILE A 82 5.73 -4.68 -8.49
C ILE A 82 4.27 -4.28 -8.35
N TYR A 83 3.85 -3.83 -7.16
CA TYR A 83 2.47 -3.40 -6.92
C TYR A 83 2.01 -2.34 -7.93
N VAL A 84 2.80 -1.29 -8.16
CA VAL A 84 2.45 -0.24 -9.13
C VAL A 84 2.36 -0.78 -10.55
N ARG A 85 3.24 -1.72 -10.95
CA ARG A 85 3.17 -2.36 -12.27
C ARG A 85 1.89 -3.18 -12.44
N GLU A 86 1.52 -3.97 -11.44
CA GLU A 86 0.32 -4.81 -11.49
C GLU A 86 -0.98 -4.00 -11.33
N ALA A 87 -0.96 -2.92 -10.53
CA ALA A 87 -2.12 -2.02 -10.35
C ALA A 87 -2.31 -1.04 -11.52
N GLY A 88 -1.25 -0.75 -12.28
CA GLY A 88 -1.29 0.07 -13.49
C GLY A 88 -1.66 -0.70 -14.76
N ASP A 89 -1.78 -2.03 -14.70
CA ASP A 89 -2.29 -2.84 -15.80
C ASP A 89 -3.82 -2.72 -15.84
N PRO A 90 -4.43 -2.21 -16.94
CA PRO A 90 -5.86 -1.88 -16.99
C PRO A 90 -6.82 -3.08 -16.93
N GLY A 91 -6.33 -4.28 -16.60
CA GLY A 91 -7.15 -5.47 -16.35
C GLY A 91 -7.72 -5.57 -14.92
N GLY A 92 -7.31 -4.68 -14.01
CA GLY A 92 -7.87 -4.58 -12.66
C GLY A 92 -8.95 -3.50 -12.58
N GLU A 93 -10.16 -3.89 -12.19
CA GLU A 93 -11.33 -3.03 -12.02
C GLU A 93 -10.98 -1.76 -11.24
N ALA A 94 -10.97 -0.63 -11.95
CA ALA A 94 -10.73 0.67 -11.34
C ALA A 94 -11.86 0.97 -10.34
N PRO A 95 -11.57 1.47 -9.13
CA PRO A 95 -12.60 1.99 -8.26
C PRO A 95 -13.38 3.09 -9.00
N PRO A 96 -14.70 3.22 -8.81
CA PRO A 96 -15.47 4.28 -9.45
C PRO A 96 -14.84 5.62 -9.09
N ALA A 97 -14.42 6.36 -10.11
CA ALA A 97 -13.88 7.70 -9.93
C ALA A 97 -14.88 8.55 -9.13
N PRO A 98 -14.43 9.38 -8.17
CA PRO A 98 -15.31 10.32 -7.50
C PRO A 98 -15.97 11.20 -8.56
N ALA A 99 -17.30 11.31 -8.52
CA ALA A 99 -18.04 12.20 -9.42
C ALA A 99 -17.46 13.61 -9.34
N GLU A 100 -16.87 14.09 -10.44
CA GLU A 100 -16.52 15.50 -10.58
C GLU A 100 -17.80 16.33 -10.42
N PRO A 101 -17.79 17.40 -9.60
CA PRO A 101 -18.93 18.29 -9.54
C PRO A 101 -19.15 18.95 -10.90
N GLU A 102 -20.37 18.82 -11.42
CA GLU A 102 -20.82 19.46 -12.66
C GLU A 102 -20.42 20.94 -12.68
N GLN A 103 -19.59 21.33 -13.64
CA GLN A 103 -19.33 22.73 -13.92
C GLN A 103 -20.63 23.37 -14.46
N PRO A 104 -21.07 24.52 -13.95
CA PRO A 104 -22.26 25.18 -14.45
C PRO A 104 -22.05 25.65 -15.90
N PRO A 105 -23.10 25.69 -16.73
CA PRO A 105 -22.96 25.97 -18.15
C PRO A 105 -22.42 27.39 -18.38
N LYS A 106 -21.44 27.50 -19.29
CA LYS A 106 -20.91 28.78 -19.78
C LYS A 106 -22.06 29.63 -20.32
N ARG A 107 -22.25 30.80 -19.72
CA ARG A 107 -23.17 31.84 -20.20
C ARG A 107 -22.58 32.43 -21.47
N GLU A 108 -23.21 32.18 -22.61
CA GLU A 108 -22.85 32.79 -23.89
C GLU A 108 -23.08 34.31 -23.81
N GLU A 109 -22.02 35.08 -24.00
CA GLU A 109 -22.09 36.54 -24.11
C GLU A 109 -22.65 36.93 -25.49
N PRO A 110 -23.65 37.82 -25.57
CA PRO A 110 -24.19 38.24 -26.87
C PRO A 110 -23.20 39.15 -27.60
N PRO A 111 -23.12 39.08 -28.95
CA PRO A 111 -22.19 39.91 -29.70
C PRO A 111 -22.57 41.39 -29.60
N SER A 112 -21.56 42.22 -29.33
CA SER A 112 -21.67 43.67 -29.22
C SER A 112 -22.17 44.27 -30.54
N ARG A 113 -23.33 44.94 -30.49
CA ARG A 113 -23.79 45.77 -31.59
C ARG A 113 -22.92 47.03 -31.63
N ILE A 114 -22.09 47.14 -32.67
CA ILE A 114 -21.39 48.35 -33.07
C ILE A 114 -22.45 49.45 -33.30
N TRP A 115 -22.41 50.47 -32.46
CA TRP A 115 -23.25 51.66 -32.54
C TRP A 115 -22.60 52.68 -33.51
N THR A 116 -23.29 53.03 -34.59
CA THR A 116 -22.92 54.16 -35.45
C THR A 116 -23.91 55.32 -35.23
N PRO A 117 -23.46 56.50 -34.80
CA PRO A 117 -24.34 57.66 -34.68
C PRO A 117 -24.72 58.24 -36.06
N PRO A 118 -25.96 58.72 -36.24
CA PRO A 118 -26.36 59.45 -37.44
C PRO A 118 -25.73 60.85 -37.45
N GLY A 119 -25.34 61.30 -38.64
CA GLY A 119 -24.37 62.38 -38.85
C GLY A 119 -24.79 63.80 -38.47
N SER A 120 -23.81 64.68 -38.64
CA SER A 120 -23.93 66.10 -39.03
C SER A 120 -22.65 66.46 -39.77
#